data_AF-G5GKG9-F1
#
_entry.id   AF-G5GKG9-F1
#
_cell.length_a   1.000
_cell.length_b   1.000
_cell.length_c   1.000
_cell.angle_alpha   90.00
_cell.angle_beta   90.00
_cell.angle_gamma   90.00
#
_symmetry.space_group_name_H-M   'P 1'
#
loop_
_entity.id
_entity.type
_entity.pdbx_description
1 polymer ?
#
loop_
_entity_poly.entity_id
_entity_poly.type
_entity_poly.pdbx_seq_one_letter_code
_entity_poly.pdbx_strand_id
1 'polypeptide(L)'
;MKLEKGDIVKTALSENTTVLDVKDNQAILFSGTQFVLVTGIKENKESGKFEWDNGRYANDLKSISDMQNNNFETMKETLSFLAEYNHSDFVKGIISLETGIENEDTLDVAYDNYMNDKIMGLVDEKFYDYIDENEMEAPDLESGRENKNSALSGEEIVKDDTNAMTDKAGENKEKVNTINIDGNIASDIEIKNLTSKDGKDFTVASFAIAENDKEGKVKYTNCLAYNDKVNSVENLKKGDFVHIFGKENLTQGKDGKEYMSLKVYSAKLLKAKEQVKTNQTTKETKKSSALGKLKEYKEKTGEKSKEQGGIKKEKSVER
;
A
#
# COMPACT_ATOMS: atom_id res chain seq x y z
N MET A 1 12.49 -34.51 -16.46
CA MET A 1 13.46 -33.67 -15.73
C MET A 1 12.71 -32.48 -15.12
N LYS A 2 13.13 -31.94 -13.95
CA LYS A 2 12.53 -30.69 -13.43
C LYS A 2 13.29 -29.54 -14.06
N LEU A 3 12.58 -28.63 -14.72
CA LEU A 3 13.15 -27.46 -15.39
C LEU A 3 13.56 -26.42 -14.35
N GLU A 4 14.80 -25.94 -14.40
CA GLU A 4 15.34 -24.95 -13.47
C GLU A 4 15.93 -23.74 -14.21
N LYS A 5 15.99 -22.62 -13.50
CA LYS A 5 16.61 -21.40 -14.02
C LYS A 5 18.10 -21.64 -14.31
N GLY A 6 18.53 -21.29 -15.51
CA GLY A 6 19.89 -21.49 -16.01
C GLY A 6 20.06 -22.73 -16.88
N ASP A 7 19.08 -23.62 -16.93
CA ASP A 7 19.12 -24.79 -17.81
C ASP A 7 19.22 -24.39 -19.28
N ILE A 8 19.90 -25.23 -20.06
CA ILE A 8 19.90 -25.16 -21.52
C ILE A 8 19.14 -26.39 -22.04
N VAL A 9 18.01 -26.14 -22.70
CA VAL A 9 17.08 -27.17 -23.14
C VAL A 9 16.79 -27.10 -24.63
N LYS A 10 16.41 -28.24 -25.21
CA LYS A 10 15.95 -28.34 -26.59
C LYS A 10 14.47 -27.99 -26.66
N THR A 11 14.08 -27.14 -27.59
CA THR A 11 12.68 -26.78 -27.86
C THR A 11 12.40 -26.81 -29.35
N ALA A 12 11.15 -26.52 -29.74
CA ALA A 12 10.81 -26.30 -31.14
C ALA A 12 11.50 -25.06 -31.74
N LEU A 13 11.96 -24.12 -30.91
CA LEU A 13 12.53 -22.84 -31.35
C LEU A 13 14.05 -22.91 -31.53
N SER A 14 14.73 -23.72 -30.72
CA SER A 14 16.19 -23.82 -30.72
C SER A 14 16.64 -25.07 -29.96
N GLU A 15 17.75 -25.66 -30.40
CA GLU A 15 18.43 -26.75 -29.70
C GLU A 15 19.11 -26.26 -28.40
N ASN A 16 19.38 -24.95 -28.29
CA ASN A 16 20.06 -24.33 -27.15
C ASN A 16 19.20 -23.21 -26.55
N THR A 17 18.01 -23.55 -26.05
CA THR A 17 17.13 -22.58 -25.40
C THR A 17 17.51 -22.42 -23.94
N THR A 18 17.84 -21.20 -23.50
CA THR A 18 18.16 -20.90 -22.10
C THR A 18 16.90 -20.65 -21.29
N VAL A 19 16.79 -21.27 -20.12
CA VAL A 19 15.72 -21.00 -19.15
C VAL A 19 16.14 -19.82 -18.27
N LEU A 20 15.42 -18.70 -18.39
CA LEU A 20 15.74 -17.46 -17.68
C LEU A 20 15.05 -17.36 -16.32
N ASP A 21 13.85 -17.93 -16.19
CA ASP A 21 13.08 -17.96 -14.96
C ASP A 21 12.03 -19.07 -15.01
N VAL A 22 11.67 -19.61 -13.85
CA VAL A 22 10.61 -20.63 -13.70
C VAL A 22 9.77 -20.24 -12.49
N LYS A 23 8.46 -20.06 -12.70
CA LYS A 23 7.50 -19.75 -11.64
C LYS A 23 6.25 -20.60 -11.83
N ASP A 24 5.99 -21.48 -10.87
CA ASP A 24 4.86 -22.42 -10.90
C ASP A 24 4.79 -23.21 -12.22
N ASN A 25 3.74 -22.98 -13.02
CA ASN A 25 3.53 -23.61 -14.32
C ASN A 25 4.00 -22.75 -15.51
N GLN A 26 4.78 -21.69 -15.24
CA GLN A 26 5.30 -20.77 -16.25
C GLN A 26 6.82 -20.77 -16.28
N ALA A 27 7.39 -20.51 -17.46
CA ALA A 27 8.82 -20.27 -17.63
C ALA A 27 9.08 -19.14 -18.61
N ILE A 28 10.18 -18.43 -18.41
CA ILE A 28 10.74 -17.55 -19.44
C ILE A 28 11.89 -18.27 -20.11
N LEU A 29 11.83 -18.35 -21.43
CA LEU A 29 12.83 -18.97 -22.27
C LEU A 29 13.48 -17.93 -23.17
N PHE A 30 14.75 -18.13 -23.52
CA PHE A 30 15.44 -17.39 -24.57
C PHE A 30 16.01 -18.35 -25.60
N SER A 31 15.52 -18.28 -26.84
CA SER A 31 15.94 -19.19 -27.92
C SER A 31 17.32 -18.88 -28.50
N GLY A 32 17.93 -17.75 -28.11
CA GLY A 32 19.05 -17.11 -28.78
C GLY A 32 18.65 -15.92 -29.66
N THR A 33 17.37 -15.83 -30.05
CA THR A 33 16.85 -14.76 -30.92
C THR A 33 15.62 -14.06 -30.36
N GLN A 34 14.82 -14.74 -29.54
CA GLN A 34 13.59 -14.21 -28.97
C GLN A 34 13.35 -14.74 -27.56
N PHE A 35 12.62 -13.95 -26.78
CA PHE A 35 12.12 -14.32 -25.47
C PHE A 35 10.73 -14.93 -25.59
N VAL A 36 10.45 -15.94 -24.77
CA VAL A 36 9.13 -16.59 -24.74
C VAL A 36 8.70 -16.83 -23.31
N LEU A 37 7.51 -16.34 -22.98
CA LEU A 37 6.82 -16.66 -21.73
C LEU A 37 5.88 -17.82 -22.04
N VAL A 38 6.18 -18.98 -21.49
CA VAL A 38 5.46 -20.22 -21.75
C VAL A 38 4.69 -20.67 -20.52
N THR A 39 3.57 -21.34 -20.73
CA THR A 39 2.77 -21.97 -19.67
C THR A 39 2.52 -23.44 -19.99
N GLY A 40 2.56 -24.33 -19.00
CA GLY A 40 2.35 -25.77 -19.23
C GLY A 40 3.58 -26.46 -19.82
N ILE A 41 4.78 -25.98 -19.50
CA ILE A 41 6.02 -26.53 -20.07
C ILE A 41 6.28 -27.94 -19.54
N LYS A 42 6.53 -28.87 -20.46
CA LYS A 42 6.80 -30.29 -20.18
C LYS A 42 7.81 -30.87 -21.15
N GLU A 43 8.61 -31.81 -20.65
CA GLU A 43 9.54 -32.57 -21.47
C GLU A 43 8.80 -33.70 -22.20
N ASN A 44 8.88 -33.72 -23.52
CA ASN A 44 8.48 -34.85 -24.33
C ASN A 44 9.62 -35.89 -24.33
N LYS A 45 9.40 -37.01 -23.66
CA LYS A 45 10.41 -38.07 -23.48
C LYS A 45 10.80 -38.79 -24.78
N GLU A 46 9.96 -38.75 -25.80
CA GLU A 46 10.25 -39.40 -27.09
C GLU A 46 11.15 -38.52 -27.94
N SER A 47 10.87 -37.22 -28.00
CA SER A 47 11.66 -36.27 -28.80
C SER A 47 12.86 -35.68 -28.04
N GLY A 48 12.86 -35.77 -26.71
CA GLY A 48 13.83 -35.10 -25.83
C GLY A 48 13.70 -33.58 -25.84
N LYS A 49 12.58 -33.04 -26.33
CA LYS A 49 12.30 -31.59 -26.42
C LYS A 49 11.31 -31.15 -25.36
N PHE A 50 11.48 -29.93 -24.87
CA PHE A 50 10.48 -29.26 -24.06
C PHE A 50 9.43 -28.60 -24.97
N GLU A 51 8.18 -28.86 -24.63
CA GLU A 51 6.97 -28.38 -25.31
C GLU A 51 6.08 -27.67 -24.26
N TRP A 52 5.20 -26.78 -24.70
CA TRP A 52 4.32 -26.00 -23.82
C TRP A 52 2.94 -25.83 -24.44
N ASP A 53 1.95 -25.57 -23.61
CA ASP A 53 0.56 -25.44 -24.04
C ASP A 53 0.29 -24.05 -24.66
N ASN A 54 0.86 -22.99 -24.08
CA ASN A 54 0.75 -21.61 -24.61
C ASN A 54 2.08 -20.87 -24.51
N GLY A 55 2.36 -20.00 -25.47
CA GLY A 55 3.56 -19.16 -25.49
C GLY A 55 3.27 -17.74 -25.99
N ARG A 56 3.77 -16.74 -25.26
CA ARG A 56 3.84 -15.34 -25.72
C ARG A 56 5.28 -14.99 -26.08
N TYR A 57 5.47 -14.33 -27.22
CA TYR A 57 6.78 -14.10 -27.82
C TYR A 57 7.12 -12.62 -27.81
N ALA A 58 8.38 -12.30 -27.52
CA ALA A 58 8.90 -10.94 -27.50
C ALA A 58 10.33 -10.91 -28.07
N ASN A 59 10.67 -9.82 -28.76
CA ASN A 59 11.99 -9.63 -29.36
C ASN A 59 12.99 -8.99 -28.39
N ASP A 60 12.52 -8.48 -27.26
CA ASP A 60 13.33 -7.77 -26.28
C ASP A 60 12.91 -8.08 -24.84
N LEU A 61 13.83 -7.83 -23.91
CA LEU A 61 13.66 -8.14 -22.49
C LEU A 61 12.58 -7.26 -21.83
N LYS A 62 12.35 -6.04 -22.34
CA LYS A 62 11.36 -5.13 -21.77
C LYS A 62 9.96 -5.68 -22.05
N SER A 63 9.67 -5.97 -23.31
CA SER A 63 8.39 -6.53 -23.76
C SER A 63 8.03 -7.82 -23.03
N ILE A 64 9.00 -8.73 -22.81
CA ILE A 64 8.71 -9.95 -22.06
C ILE A 64 8.46 -9.70 -20.58
N SER A 65 9.18 -8.75 -19.97
CA SER A 65 8.97 -8.35 -18.57
C SER A 65 7.58 -7.73 -18.37
N ASP A 66 7.14 -6.88 -19.30
CA ASP A 66 5.81 -6.27 -19.29
C ASP A 66 4.71 -7.35 -19.37
N MET A 67 4.94 -8.40 -20.17
CA MET A 67 4.03 -9.54 -20.25
C MET A 67 3.95 -10.36 -18.95
N GLN A 68 4.94 -10.30 -18.06
CA GLN A 68 4.88 -10.99 -16.76
C GLN A 68 4.04 -10.23 -15.74
N ASN A 69 3.90 -8.91 -15.89
CA ASN A 69 3.20 -8.07 -14.94
C ASN A 69 1.70 -8.00 -15.27
N ASN A 70 1.06 -9.16 -15.35
CA ASN A 70 -0.31 -9.31 -15.89
C ASN A 70 -1.35 -9.73 -14.85
N ASN A 71 -1.00 -9.74 -13.56
CA ASN A 71 -1.93 -10.05 -12.48
C ASN A 71 -1.85 -8.99 -11.37
N PHE A 72 -2.93 -8.87 -10.61
CA PHE A 72 -3.08 -7.84 -9.56
C PHE A 72 -1.95 -7.89 -8.53
N GLU A 73 -1.56 -9.06 -8.04
CA GLU A 73 -0.57 -9.17 -6.96
C GLU A 73 0.82 -8.74 -7.43
N THR A 74 1.25 -9.19 -8.61
CA THR A 74 2.55 -8.79 -9.18
C THR A 74 2.58 -7.29 -9.54
N MET A 75 1.45 -6.75 -10.03
CA MET A 75 1.32 -5.31 -10.27
C MET A 75 1.40 -4.53 -8.96
N LYS A 76 0.66 -4.97 -7.92
CA LYS A 76 0.68 -4.36 -6.59
C LYS A 76 2.07 -4.39 -5.97
N GLU A 77 2.77 -5.52 -6.00
CA GLU A 77 4.15 -5.63 -5.52
C GLU A 77 5.08 -4.64 -6.23
N THR A 78 4.96 -4.54 -7.55
CA THR A 78 5.75 -3.60 -8.37
C THR A 78 5.44 -2.15 -7.99
N LEU A 79 4.17 -1.79 -7.88
CA LEU A 79 3.74 -0.44 -7.50
C LEU A 79 4.15 -0.08 -6.07
N SER A 80 4.03 -1.01 -5.12
CA SER A 80 4.49 -0.83 -3.74
C SER A 80 6.00 -0.58 -3.69
N PHE A 81 6.79 -1.35 -4.45
CA PHE A 81 8.23 -1.12 -4.56
C PHE A 81 8.54 0.28 -5.12
N LEU A 82 7.84 0.70 -6.16
CA LEU A 82 8.05 2.04 -6.74
C LEU A 82 7.62 3.15 -5.77
N ALA A 83 6.49 2.99 -5.09
CA ALA A 83 6.02 3.95 -4.09
C ALA A 83 7.00 4.10 -2.91
N GLU A 84 7.65 3.01 -2.48
CA GLU A 84 8.62 3.05 -1.37
C GLU A 84 10.00 3.56 -1.79
N TYR A 85 10.54 3.05 -2.90
CA TYR A 85 11.95 3.22 -3.24
C TYR A 85 12.18 4.23 -4.38
N ASN A 86 11.17 4.50 -5.20
CA ASN A 86 11.24 5.47 -6.29
C ASN A 86 9.99 6.36 -6.35
N HIS A 87 9.61 6.90 -5.18
CA HIS A 87 8.35 7.61 -4.99
C HIS A 87 8.15 8.80 -5.95
N SER A 88 9.21 9.54 -6.27
CA SER A 88 9.13 10.70 -7.18
C SER A 88 8.73 10.27 -8.59
N ASP A 89 9.43 9.31 -9.18
CA ASP A 89 9.12 8.81 -10.52
C ASP A 89 7.81 8.02 -10.54
N PHE A 90 7.47 7.34 -9.44
CA PHE A 90 6.16 6.70 -9.27
C PHE A 90 5.02 7.72 -9.41
N VAL A 91 5.04 8.79 -8.62
CA VAL A 91 4.02 9.84 -8.66
C VAL A 91 3.98 10.53 -10.02
N LYS A 92 5.15 10.93 -10.57
CA LYS A 92 5.24 11.54 -11.91
C LYS A 92 4.69 10.60 -12.98
N GLY A 93 4.96 9.30 -12.88
CA GLY A 93 4.45 8.28 -13.78
C GLY A 93 2.92 8.20 -13.76
N ILE A 94 2.31 8.17 -12.57
CA ILE A 94 0.85 8.19 -12.43
C ILE A 94 0.27 9.47 -13.04
N ILE A 95 0.83 10.65 -12.71
CA ILE A 95 0.37 11.93 -13.27
C ILE A 95 0.49 11.95 -14.79
N SER A 96 1.63 11.50 -15.32
CA SER A 96 1.89 11.44 -16.77
C SER A 96 0.88 10.54 -17.49
N LEU A 97 0.56 9.37 -16.91
CA LEU A 97 -0.42 8.43 -17.46
C LEU A 97 -1.84 9.02 -17.47
N GLU A 98 -2.28 9.63 -16.37
CA GLU A 98 -3.63 10.19 -16.25
C GLU A 98 -3.83 11.47 -17.07
N THR A 99 -2.79 12.30 -17.20
CA THR A 99 -2.87 13.62 -17.86
C THR A 99 -2.36 13.62 -19.29
N GLY A 100 -1.56 12.63 -19.69
CA GLY A 100 -0.85 12.58 -20.97
C GLY A 100 0.37 13.52 -21.06
N ILE A 101 0.80 14.15 -19.96
CA ILE A 101 1.95 15.06 -19.94
C ILE A 101 3.25 14.26 -19.86
N GLU A 102 4.18 14.50 -20.79
CA GLU A 102 5.50 13.86 -20.82
C GLU A 102 6.65 14.83 -20.47
N ASN A 103 6.36 16.12 -20.29
CA ASN A 103 7.37 17.13 -19.99
C ASN A 103 7.90 16.98 -18.54
N GLU A 104 9.19 16.64 -18.42
CA GLU A 104 9.83 16.34 -17.13
C GLU A 104 9.80 17.53 -16.16
N ASP A 105 10.09 18.76 -16.61
CA ASP A 105 10.06 19.95 -15.76
C ASP A 105 8.65 20.20 -15.16
N THR A 106 7.61 19.97 -15.96
CA THR A 106 6.21 20.10 -15.53
C THR A 106 5.86 19.01 -14.51
N LEU A 107 6.33 17.79 -14.73
CA LEU A 107 6.13 16.67 -13.81
C LEU A 107 6.90 16.85 -12.49
N ASP A 108 8.09 17.45 -12.53
CA ASP A 108 8.85 17.83 -11.35
C ASP A 108 8.10 18.86 -10.50
N VAL A 109 7.58 19.92 -11.14
CA VAL A 109 6.75 20.93 -10.46
C VAL A 109 5.47 20.30 -9.90
N ALA A 110 4.82 19.41 -10.64
CA ALA A 110 3.62 18.72 -10.17
C ALA A 110 3.92 17.82 -8.97
N TYR A 111 5.05 17.10 -8.97
CA TYR A 111 5.50 16.30 -7.84
C TYR A 111 5.82 17.16 -6.62
N ASP A 112 6.54 18.26 -6.80
CA ASP A 112 6.84 19.19 -5.70
C ASP A 112 5.56 19.77 -5.11
N ASN A 113 4.58 20.13 -5.95
CA ASN A 113 3.27 20.58 -5.49
C ASN A 113 2.56 19.48 -4.72
N TYR A 114 2.48 18.24 -5.23
CA TYR A 114 1.90 17.10 -4.53
C TYR A 114 2.55 16.85 -3.15
N MET A 115 3.88 16.91 -3.08
CA MET A 115 4.60 16.71 -1.82
C MET A 115 4.32 17.83 -0.81
N ASN A 116 4.20 19.07 -1.29
CA ASN A 116 3.99 20.26 -0.45
C ASN A 116 2.52 20.57 -0.16
N ASP A 117 1.60 20.09 -0.98
CA ASP A 117 0.15 20.25 -0.81
C ASP A 117 -0.30 19.35 0.33
N LYS A 118 -0.97 19.96 1.30
CA LYS A 118 -1.29 19.31 2.57
C LYS A 118 -2.48 18.34 2.48
N ILE A 119 -3.30 18.50 1.45
CA ILE A 119 -4.59 17.81 1.29
C ILE A 119 -4.52 16.81 0.13
N MET A 120 -3.69 17.08 -0.88
CA MET A 120 -3.65 16.28 -2.10
C MET A 120 -3.18 14.82 -1.87
N GLY A 121 -4.03 13.86 -2.26
CA GLY A 121 -3.73 12.43 -2.37
C GLY A 121 -3.66 11.98 -3.83
N LEU A 122 -3.10 10.79 -4.08
CA LEU A 122 -3.06 10.18 -5.43
C LEU A 122 -4.40 9.54 -5.83
N VAL A 123 -5.16 9.06 -4.85
CA VAL A 123 -6.44 8.37 -5.06
C VAL A 123 -7.56 9.36 -4.80
N ASP A 124 -8.53 9.43 -5.70
CA ASP A 124 -9.74 10.23 -5.50
C ASP A 124 -10.52 9.70 -4.28
N GLU A 125 -10.95 10.61 -3.41
CA GLU A 125 -11.66 10.29 -2.16
C GLU A 125 -12.92 9.42 -2.39
N LYS A 126 -13.55 9.50 -3.58
CA LYS A 126 -14.73 8.69 -3.92
C LYS A 126 -14.45 7.19 -4.00
N PHE A 127 -13.19 6.77 -4.18
CA PHE A 127 -12.87 5.35 -4.17
C PHE A 127 -13.09 4.71 -2.79
N TYR A 128 -12.96 5.48 -1.71
CA TYR A 128 -13.16 4.97 -0.36
C TYR A 128 -14.62 4.60 -0.09
N ASP A 129 -15.58 5.26 -0.76
CA ASP A 129 -17.00 4.92 -0.68
C ASP A 129 -17.26 3.47 -1.12
N TYR A 130 -16.58 2.99 -2.16
CA TYR A 130 -16.72 1.61 -2.67
C TYR A 130 -15.98 0.56 -1.84
N ILE A 131 -14.92 0.97 -1.14
CA ILE A 131 -14.05 0.06 -0.39
C ILE A 131 -14.68 -0.25 0.97
N ASP A 132 -15.28 0.74 1.63
CA ASP A 132 -15.84 0.57 2.97
C ASP A 132 -17.06 -0.34 3.04
N GLU A 133 -17.89 -0.37 1.99
CA GLU A 133 -19.06 -1.26 1.95
C GLU A 133 -18.68 -2.76 1.97
N ASN A 134 -17.42 -3.07 1.66
CA ASN A 134 -16.91 -4.45 1.53
C ASN A 134 -15.89 -4.84 2.62
N GLU A 135 -15.48 -3.92 3.50
CA GLU A 135 -14.59 -4.20 4.63
C GLU A 135 -15.39 -4.38 5.93
N MET A 136 -15.11 -5.49 6.62
CA MET A 136 -15.75 -5.98 7.84
C MET A 136 -16.12 -4.89 8.86
N GLU A 137 -17.34 -5.01 9.45
CA GLU A 137 -17.76 -4.26 10.64
C GLU A 137 -16.63 -4.27 11.69
N ALA A 138 -16.14 -3.09 12.07
CA ALA A 138 -15.09 -2.98 13.08
C ALA A 138 -15.57 -3.62 14.40
N PRO A 139 -14.79 -4.51 15.04
CA PRO A 139 -15.15 -5.04 16.34
C PRO A 139 -15.13 -3.91 17.39
N ASP A 140 -16.09 -3.92 18.32
CA ASP A 140 -16.12 -3.01 19.49
C ASP A 140 -14.84 -3.13 20.31
N LEU A 141 -13.93 -2.17 20.17
CA LEU A 141 -12.69 -2.09 20.92
C LEU A 141 -12.83 -1.18 22.14
N GLU A 142 -13.58 -1.65 23.14
CA GLU A 142 -13.66 -0.96 24.44
C GLU A 142 -13.27 -1.83 25.65
N SER A 143 -12.65 -3.00 25.45
CA SER A 143 -12.10 -3.74 26.59
C SER A 143 -10.74 -3.18 27.00
N GLY A 144 -10.75 -2.19 27.90
CA GLY A 144 -9.59 -1.85 28.72
C GLY A 144 -9.27 -0.35 28.83
N ARG A 145 -10.22 0.48 29.24
CA ARG A 145 -9.89 1.73 29.94
C ARG A 145 -10.34 1.61 31.38
N GLU A 146 -9.43 1.18 32.25
CA GLU A 146 -9.61 1.40 33.68
C GLU A 146 -9.57 2.92 33.94
N ASN A 147 -10.64 3.41 34.54
CA ASN A 147 -10.81 4.78 35.00
C ASN A 147 -9.61 5.25 35.84
N LYS A 148 -8.81 6.17 35.29
CA LYS A 148 -8.07 7.17 36.07
C LYS A 148 -8.26 8.55 35.43
N ASN A 149 -9.38 9.16 35.82
CA ASN A 149 -9.77 10.58 35.82
C ASN A 149 -8.94 11.58 34.99
N SER A 150 -9.61 12.32 34.10
CA SER A 150 -10.02 13.72 34.41
C SER A 150 -10.59 14.42 33.17
N ALA A 151 -11.92 14.60 33.18
CA ALA A 151 -12.71 15.70 32.60
C ALA A 151 -12.41 16.14 31.16
N LEU A 152 -13.35 15.89 30.24
CA LEU A 152 -13.99 16.91 29.39
C LEU A 152 -15.14 16.31 28.56
N SER A 153 -16.36 16.73 28.94
CA SER A 153 -17.65 16.79 28.21
C SER A 153 -18.10 15.56 27.39
N GLY A 154 -19.24 14.90 27.63
CA GLY A 154 -20.41 15.35 28.38
C GLY A 154 -21.13 16.48 27.67
N GLU A 155 -21.67 16.25 26.47
CA GLU A 155 -22.75 17.08 25.92
C GLU A 155 -23.68 16.21 25.05
N GLU A 156 -24.92 16.12 25.52
CA GLU A 156 -26.09 15.49 24.91
C GLU A 156 -26.52 16.30 23.67
N ILE A 157 -26.83 15.62 22.57
CA ILE A 157 -27.25 16.26 21.31
C ILE A 157 -28.62 16.91 21.50
N VAL A 158 -28.65 18.24 21.54
CA VAL A 158 -29.86 19.01 21.22
C VAL A 158 -29.88 19.22 19.71
N LYS A 159 -30.88 18.62 19.06
CA LYS A 159 -31.20 18.84 17.65
C LYS A 159 -31.67 20.28 17.48
N ASP A 160 -31.06 21.02 16.56
CA ASP A 160 -31.70 22.23 16.03
C ASP A 160 -31.75 22.12 14.50
N ASP A 161 -32.95 21.83 14.01
CA ASP A 161 -33.34 21.89 12.61
C ASP A 161 -33.62 23.35 12.25
N THR A 162 -32.90 23.92 11.29
CA THR A 162 -33.48 24.97 10.45
C THR A 162 -32.98 24.87 9.01
N ASN A 163 -33.95 25.10 8.12
CA ASN A 163 -34.08 24.60 6.76
C ASN A 163 -34.27 25.80 5.80
N ALA A 164 -33.73 25.72 4.58
CA ALA A 164 -34.27 26.34 3.33
C ALA A 164 -33.34 26.01 2.13
N MET A 165 -33.71 25.06 1.25
CA MET A 165 -34.37 25.21 -0.07
C MET A 165 -33.45 25.75 -1.19
N THR A 166 -33.39 25.25 -2.44
CA THR A 166 -33.94 24.14 -3.24
C THR A 166 -33.15 24.18 -4.56
N ASP A 167 -32.78 23.07 -5.18
CA ASP A 167 -33.47 22.59 -6.39
C ASP A 167 -33.22 21.10 -6.67
N LYS A 168 -34.28 20.45 -7.17
CA LYS A 168 -34.42 19.01 -7.37
C LYS A 168 -33.78 18.53 -8.67
N ALA A 169 -33.06 17.41 -8.61
CA ALA A 169 -33.20 16.27 -9.51
C ALA A 169 -32.62 15.04 -8.81
N GLY A 170 -33.44 13.99 -8.70
CA GLY A 170 -33.19 12.86 -7.81
C GLY A 170 -32.07 11.94 -8.26
N GLU A 171 -31.32 11.48 -7.26
CA GLU A 171 -30.68 10.17 -7.13
C GLU A 171 -30.45 10.01 -5.62
N ASN A 172 -30.76 8.84 -5.06
CA ASN A 172 -30.48 8.51 -3.66
C ASN A 172 -28.95 8.56 -3.44
N LYS A 173 -28.42 9.74 -3.10
CA LYS A 173 -27.08 9.89 -2.53
C LYS A 173 -27.22 9.77 -1.03
N GLU A 174 -26.93 8.57 -0.52
CA GLU A 174 -26.57 8.40 0.88
C GLU A 174 -25.44 9.40 1.18
N LYS A 175 -25.61 10.17 2.27
CA LYS A 175 -24.74 11.31 2.58
C LYS A 175 -23.31 10.82 2.78
N VAL A 176 -22.40 11.48 2.08
CA VAL A 176 -20.94 11.30 2.19
C VAL A 176 -20.52 11.57 3.63
N ASN A 177 -20.08 10.54 4.36
CA ASN A 177 -19.57 10.65 5.74
C ASN A 177 -18.03 10.67 5.80
N THR A 178 -17.35 10.88 4.66
CA THR A 178 -15.91 11.13 4.64
C THR A 178 -15.63 12.58 5.02
N ILE A 179 -14.61 12.78 5.84
CA ILE A 179 -14.23 14.09 6.37
C ILE A 179 -12.72 14.27 6.32
N ASN A 180 -12.33 15.54 6.15
CA ASN A 180 -10.97 16.04 6.19
C ASN A 180 -10.80 16.91 7.43
N ILE A 181 -9.85 16.57 8.30
CA ILE A 181 -9.57 17.28 9.56
C ILE A 181 -8.13 17.79 9.55
N ASP A 182 -7.97 19.10 9.67
CA ASP A 182 -6.70 19.74 10.00
C ASP A 182 -6.66 20.05 11.49
N GLY A 183 -5.75 19.43 12.24
CA GLY A 183 -5.75 19.56 13.69
C GLY A 183 -4.46 19.10 14.34
N ASN A 184 -4.35 19.29 15.66
CA ASN A 184 -3.23 18.81 16.43
C ASN A 184 -3.54 17.44 17.04
N ILE A 185 -2.58 16.53 17.02
CA ILE A 185 -2.64 15.28 17.77
C ILE A 185 -2.77 15.62 19.27
N ALA A 186 -3.87 15.20 19.89
CA ALA A 186 -4.26 15.55 21.26
C ALA A 186 -3.84 14.49 22.30
N SER A 187 -3.58 13.26 21.87
CA SER A 187 -3.16 12.14 22.69
C SER A 187 -1.91 11.46 22.15
N ASP A 188 -1.29 10.58 22.94
CA ASP A 188 -0.29 9.66 22.41
C ASP A 188 -0.95 8.65 21.46
N ILE A 189 -0.16 8.07 20.55
CA ILE A 189 -0.60 7.03 19.61
C ILE A 189 -0.55 5.67 20.32
N GLU A 190 -1.72 5.07 20.58
CA GLU A 190 -1.81 3.74 21.17
C GLU A 190 -1.95 2.67 20.08
N ILE A 191 -0.95 1.79 19.91
CA ILE A 191 -1.00 0.69 18.93
C ILE A 191 -1.30 -0.64 19.64
N LYS A 192 -2.30 -1.37 19.15
CA LYS A 192 -2.71 -2.68 19.67
C LYS A 192 -2.83 -3.71 18.55
N ASN A 193 -2.39 -4.94 18.82
CA ASN A 193 -2.65 -6.10 17.97
C ASN A 193 -3.83 -6.87 18.57
N LEU A 194 -4.82 -7.19 17.75
CA LEU A 194 -6.12 -7.69 18.16
C LEU A 194 -6.59 -8.79 17.20
N THR A 195 -7.48 -9.64 17.67
CA THR A 195 -8.07 -10.70 16.85
C THR A 195 -9.57 -10.45 16.72
N SER A 196 -10.07 -10.41 15.49
CA SER A 196 -11.49 -10.24 15.19
C SER A 196 -12.31 -11.45 15.65
N LYS A 197 -13.64 -11.30 15.73
CA LYS A 197 -14.58 -12.39 16.06
C LYS A 197 -14.41 -13.59 15.11
N ASP A 198 -14.01 -13.34 13.87
CA ASP A 198 -13.76 -14.37 12.85
C ASP A 198 -12.36 -14.99 12.92
N GLY A 199 -11.58 -14.69 13.96
CA GLY A 199 -10.24 -15.24 14.16
C GLY A 199 -9.13 -14.61 13.31
N LYS A 200 -9.40 -13.49 12.62
CA LYS A 200 -8.39 -12.74 11.87
C LYS A 200 -7.66 -11.76 12.77
N ASP A 201 -6.32 -11.84 12.78
CA ASP A 201 -5.48 -10.86 13.47
C ASP A 201 -5.41 -9.55 12.68
N PHE A 202 -5.47 -8.42 13.40
CA PHE A 202 -5.37 -7.07 12.85
C PHE A 202 -4.68 -6.14 13.84
N THR A 203 -4.05 -5.08 13.32
CA THR A 203 -3.40 -4.04 14.13
C THR A 203 -4.23 -2.76 14.05
N VAL A 204 -4.36 -2.03 15.16
CA VAL A 204 -5.03 -0.74 15.21
C VAL A 204 -4.20 0.27 15.99
N ALA A 205 -4.12 1.49 15.47
CA ALA A 205 -3.64 2.66 16.19
C ALA A 205 -4.82 3.54 16.59
N SER A 206 -4.93 3.89 17.86
CA SER A 206 -5.95 4.77 18.42
C SER A 206 -5.33 6.04 18.97
N PHE A 207 -5.91 7.19 18.63
CA PHE A 207 -5.46 8.50 19.09
C PHE A 207 -6.58 9.54 18.94
N ALA A 208 -6.41 10.73 19.51
CA ALA A 208 -7.33 11.85 19.36
C ALA A 208 -6.71 12.99 18.56
N ILE A 209 -7.51 13.66 17.73
CA ILE A 209 -7.16 14.93 17.07
C ILE A 209 -8.02 16.06 17.65
N ALA A 210 -7.43 17.24 17.78
CA ALA A 210 -8.09 18.48 18.18
C ALA A 210 -8.14 19.44 16.99
N GLU A 211 -9.34 19.80 16.55
CA GLU A 211 -9.58 20.85 15.55
C GLU A 211 -10.24 22.06 16.20
N ASN A 212 -9.92 23.27 15.74
CA ASN A 212 -10.66 24.46 16.12
C ASN A 212 -11.80 24.65 15.13
N ASP A 213 -13.02 24.77 15.63
CA ASP A 213 -14.13 25.18 14.79
C ASP A 213 -14.04 26.67 14.37
N LYS A 214 -15.00 27.12 13.56
CA LYS A 214 -15.04 28.50 13.05
C LYS A 214 -15.19 29.55 14.16
N GLU A 215 -15.61 29.14 15.35
CA GLU A 215 -15.82 30.00 16.51
C GLU A 215 -14.65 29.93 17.52
N GLY A 216 -13.65 29.08 17.25
CA GLY A 216 -12.48 28.88 18.09
C GLY A 216 -12.70 27.90 19.25
N LYS A 217 -13.82 27.17 19.29
CA LYS A 217 -14.02 26.07 20.24
C LYS A 217 -13.29 24.84 19.71
N VAL A 218 -12.60 24.15 20.62
CA VAL A 218 -11.84 22.94 20.29
C VAL A 218 -12.80 21.75 20.23
N LYS A 219 -12.87 21.10 19.08
CA LYS A 219 -13.53 19.81 18.89
C LYS A 219 -12.49 18.70 18.90
N TYR A 220 -12.74 17.66 19.68
CA TYR A 220 -11.90 16.48 19.76
C TYR A 220 -12.55 15.32 19.02
N THR A 221 -11.79 14.64 18.16
CA THR A 221 -12.25 13.48 17.41
C THR A 221 -11.33 12.30 17.70
N ASN A 222 -11.92 11.16 18.08
CA ASN A 222 -11.19 9.91 18.25
C ASN A 222 -10.94 9.28 16.88
N CYS A 223 -9.71 8.88 16.60
CA CYS A 223 -9.25 8.37 15.31
C CYS A 223 -8.73 6.94 15.46
N LEU A 224 -9.04 6.10 14.48
CA LEU A 224 -8.66 4.68 14.42
C LEU A 224 -8.03 4.39 13.06
N ALA A 225 -6.74 4.06 13.02
CA ALA A 225 -6.03 3.62 11.83
C ALA A 225 -5.79 2.10 11.89
N TYR A 226 -6.22 1.37 10.86
CA TYR A 226 -6.17 -0.10 10.84
C TYR A 226 -5.08 -0.61 9.90
N ASN A 227 -4.46 -1.74 10.27
CA ASN A 227 -3.52 -2.50 9.45
C ASN A 227 -2.39 -1.63 8.87
N ASP A 228 -2.27 -1.55 7.54
CA ASP A 228 -1.26 -0.78 6.82
C ASP A 228 -1.30 0.72 7.14
N LYS A 229 -2.47 1.24 7.55
CA LYS A 229 -2.63 2.66 7.93
C LYS A 229 -1.96 2.99 9.26
N VAL A 230 -1.63 2.00 10.10
CA VAL A 230 -0.86 2.20 11.34
C VAL A 230 0.50 2.83 11.04
N ASN A 231 1.17 2.39 9.96
CA ASN A 231 2.47 2.92 9.55
C ASN A 231 2.43 4.42 9.22
N SER A 232 1.26 4.95 8.87
CA SER A 232 1.08 6.39 8.57
C SER A 232 0.98 7.26 9.82
N VAL A 233 0.69 6.66 10.98
CA VAL A 233 0.44 7.39 12.24
C VAL A 233 1.37 7.01 13.39
N GLU A 234 2.07 5.89 13.31
CA GLU A 234 2.91 5.35 14.41
C GLU A 234 3.99 6.31 14.92
N ASN A 235 4.48 7.20 14.05
CA ASN A 235 5.56 8.13 14.37
C ASN A 235 5.05 9.53 14.77
N LEU A 236 3.74 9.76 14.74
CA LEU A 236 3.13 11.01 15.16
C LEU A 236 3.17 11.15 16.69
N LYS A 237 3.24 12.39 17.15
CA LYS A 237 3.34 12.73 18.57
C LYS A 237 2.29 13.75 18.95
N LYS A 238 1.91 13.73 20.23
CA LYS A 238 1.05 14.79 20.79
C LYS A 238 1.63 16.17 20.48
N GLY A 239 0.77 17.03 19.93
CA GLY A 239 1.12 18.38 19.47
C GLY A 239 1.43 18.49 17.98
N ASP A 240 1.71 17.38 17.29
CA ASP A 240 1.93 17.40 15.84
C ASP A 240 0.69 17.93 15.12
N PHE A 241 0.88 18.90 14.25
CA PHE A 241 -0.18 19.41 13.39
C PHE A 241 -0.29 18.51 12.16
N VAL A 242 -1.45 17.94 11.91
CA VAL A 242 -1.67 16.89 10.93
C VAL A 242 -2.94 17.16 10.13
N HIS A 243 -2.96 16.62 8.91
CA HIS A 243 -4.15 16.48 8.09
C HIS A 243 -4.58 15.01 8.17
N ILE A 244 -5.83 14.76 8.51
CA ILE A 244 -6.41 13.42 8.58
C ILE A 244 -7.62 13.37 7.65
N PHE A 245 -7.59 12.39 6.76
CA PHE A 245 -8.74 12.03 5.94
C PHE A 245 -9.26 10.66 6.38
N GLY A 246 -10.58 10.55 6.52
CA GLY A 246 -11.22 9.33 6.97
C GLY A 246 -12.73 9.40 6.88
N LYS A 247 -13.40 8.37 7.38
CA LYS A 247 -14.86 8.28 7.46
C LYS A 247 -15.35 8.20 8.90
N GLU A 248 -16.38 8.96 9.22
CA GLU A 248 -17.05 8.85 10.51
C GLU A 248 -17.69 7.45 10.64
N ASN A 249 -17.42 6.81 11.77
CA ASN A 249 -17.91 5.50 12.14
C ASN A 249 -18.65 5.61 13.47
N LEU A 250 -19.94 5.27 13.47
CA LEU A 250 -20.74 5.17 14.69
C LEU A 250 -20.68 3.73 15.19
N THR A 251 -20.16 3.54 16.39
CA THR A 251 -20.12 2.25 17.08
C THR A 251 -21.01 2.30 18.31
N GLN A 252 -21.85 1.29 18.52
CA GLN A 252 -22.66 1.19 19.72
C GLN A 252 -21.93 0.36 20.78
N GLY A 253 -21.53 0.99 21.88
CA GLY A 253 -20.89 0.30 22.99
C GLY A 253 -21.82 -0.72 23.64
N LYS A 254 -21.24 -1.60 24.46
CA LYS A 254 -21.98 -2.66 25.19
C LYS A 254 -23.03 -2.10 26.15
N ASP A 255 -22.92 -0.83 26.51
CA ASP A 255 -23.86 -0.09 27.34
C ASP A 255 -25.02 0.54 26.53
N GLY A 256 -25.06 0.30 25.22
CA GLY A 256 -26.05 0.83 24.30
C GLY A 256 -25.78 2.26 23.85
N LYS A 257 -24.68 2.90 24.30
CA LYS A 257 -24.33 4.26 23.89
C LYS A 257 -23.64 4.27 22.54
N GLU A 258 -23.94 5.26 21.72
CA GLU A 258 -23.25 5.48 20.45
C GLU A 258 -21.97 6.28 20.68
N TYR A 259 -20.88 5.82 20.10
CA TYR A 259 -19.58 6.47 20.08
C TYR A 259 -19.22 6.77 18.63
N MET A 260 -18.85 8.01 18.37
CA MET A 260 -18.39 8.45 17.06
C MET A 260 -16.86 8.42 17.01
N SER A 261 -16.31 7.68 16.05
CA SER A 261 -14.88 7.61 15.78
C SER A 261 -14.60 7.88 14.30
N LEU A 262 -13.38 8.24 13.95
CA LEU A 262 -12.95 8.45 12.57
C LEU A 262 -12.07 7.27 12.15
N LYS A 263 -12.55 6.45 11.19
CA LYS A 263 -11.71 5.46 10.51
C LYS A 263 -10.75 6.20 9.59
N VAL A 264 -9.46 6.16 9.90
CA VAL A 264 -8.41 6.92 9.20
C VAL A 264 -8.00 6.18 7.91
N TYR A 265 -8.08 6.89 6.78
CA TYR A 265 -7.59 6.42 5.48
C TYR A 265 -6.21 6.96 5.14
N SER A 266 -5.94 8.20 5.53
CA SER A 266 -4.61 8.79 5.43
C SER A 266 -4.38 9.81 6.53
N ALA A 267 -3.12 9.90 6.96
CA ALA A 267 -2.65 10.94 7.86
C ALA A 267 -1.37 11.55 7.28
N LYS A 268 -1.28 12.88 7.29
CA LYS A 268 -0.13 13.63 6.80
C LYS A 268 0.32 14.63 7.84
N LEU A 269 1.59 14.59 8.23
CA LEU A 269 2.19 15.58 9.10
C LEU A 269 2.33 16.92 8.37
N LEU A 270 1.65 17.95 8.89
CA LEU A 270 1.68 19.31 8.38
C LEU A 270 2.68 20.10 9.23
N LYS A 271 3.94 20.14 8.81
CA LYS A 271 5.06 20.80 9.54
C LYS A 271 4.61 21.96 10.44
N ALA A 272 5.04 21.91 11.70
CA ALA A 272 4.88 22.99 12.66
C ALA A 272 5.39 24.31 12.09
N LYS A 273 4.65 25.39 12.35
CA LYS A 273 4.97 26.74 11.89
C LYS A 273 6.15 27.29 12.72
N GLU A 274 7.37 26.78 12.53
CA GLU A 274 8.65 27.51 12.71
C GLU A 274 9.90 26.68 12.35
N GLN A 275 10.92 27.39 11.84
CA GLN A 275 12.25 26.95 11.38
C GLN A 275 12.39 26.47 9.92
N VAL A 276 11.94 27.32 8.99
CA VAL A 276 12.61 27.49 7.69
C VAL A 276 13.83 28.40 7.89
N LYS A 277 14.86 27.92 8.56
CA LYS A 277 16.23 28.42 8.42
C LYS A 277 17.17 27.26 8.65
N THR A 278 18.16 27.14 7.78
CA THR A 278 19.23 26.12 7.73
C THR A 278 18.88 24.84 6.95
N ASN A 279 19.76 24.52 5.99
CA ASN A 279 19.79 23.39 5.04
C ASN A 279 19.53 23.75 3.57
N GLN A 280 19.97 24.95 3.15
CA GLN A 280 20.56 25.15 1.83
C GLN A 280 22.09 24.98 1.91
N THR A 281 22.58 23.79 2.25
CA THR A 281 23.98 23.40 1.95
C THR A 281 24.17 21.91 2.18
N THR A 282 23.83 21.09 1.17
CA THR A 282 24.54 19.83 0.85
C THR A 282 24.04 19.32 -0.50
N LYS A 283 24.47 20.01 -1.56
CA LYS A 283 24.69 19.32 -2.83
C LYS A 283 25.95 18.46 -2.67
N GLU A 284 25.92 17.31 -3.33
CA GLU A 284 27.00 16.33 -3.49
C GLU A 284 27.19 15.30 -2.37
N THR A 285 26.33 14.28 -2.43
CA THR A 285 26.85 12.90 -2.32
C THR A 285 26.04 12.03 -3.27
N LYS A 286 26.71 11.47 -4.29
CA LYS A 286 26.11 10.53 -5.26
C LYS A 286 25.41 9.41 -4.49
N LYS A 287 24.07 9.46 -4.44
CA LYS A 287 23.24 8.34 -3.97
C LYS A 287 23.45 7.18 -4.94
N SER A 288 23.73 5.99 -4.39
CA SER A 288 23.91 4.76 -5.16
C SER A 288 22.71 4.52 -6.07
N SER A 289 22.98 4.21 -7.35
CA SER A 289 21.96 4.06 -8.39
C SER A 289 20.94 2.97 -8.04
N ALA A 290 19.66 3.23 -8.33
CA ALA A 290 18.51 2.36 -8.07
C ALA A 290 18.71 0.90 -8.54
N LEU A 291 19.46 0.69 -9.62
CA LEU A 291 19.80 -0.64 -10.15
C LEU A 291 20.58 -1.54 -9.18
N GLY A 292 21.42 -0.97 -8.31
CA GLY A 292 22.18 -1.74 -7.33
C GLY A 292 21.29 -2.32 -6.22
N LYS A 293 20.27 -1.56 -5.81
CA LYS A 293 19.33 -1.96 -4.74
C LYS A 293 18.25 -2.91 -5.23
N LEU A 294 17.89 -2.81 -6.52
CA LEU A 294 16.99 -3.75 -7.20
C LEU A 294 17.57 -5.18 -7.22
N LYS A 295 18.89 -5.31 -7.24
CA LYS A 295 19.59 -6.59 -7.18
C LYS A 295 19.51 -7.23 -5.78
N GLU A 296 19.69 -6.44 -4.71
CA GLU A 296 19.49 -6.88 -3.32
C GLU A 296 18.03 -7.28 -3.02
N TYR A 297 17.06 -6.58 -3.60
CA TYR A 297 15.63 -6.93 -3.43
C TYR A 297 15.30 -8.28 -4.08
N LYS A 298 15.80 -8.54 -5.30
CA LYS A 298 15.63 -9.83 -5.98
C LYS A 298 16.28 -11.00 -5.23
N GLU A 299 17.38 -10.75 -4.52
CA GLU A 299 18.01 -11.76 -3.64
C GLU A 299 17.16 -12.06 -2.41
N LYS A 300 16.59 -11.04 -1.75
CA LYS A 300 15.74 -11.22 -0.55
C LYS A 300 14.39 -11.91 -0.84
N THR A 301 13.79 -11.69 -2.01
CA THR A 301 12.57 -12.41 -2.42
C THR A 301 12.84 -13.86 -2.86
N GLY A 302 14.08 -14.20 -3.21
CA GLY A 302 14.49 -15.56 -3.60
C GLY A 302 14.93 -16.47 -2.45
N GLU A 303 15.17 -15.95 -1.25
CA GLU A 303 15.71 -16.71 -0.13
C GLU A 303 14.66 -17.48 0.70
N LYS A 304 13.36 -17.14 0.60
CA LYS A 304 12.29 -17.86 1.32
C LYS A 304 12.05 -19.30 0.86
N SER A 305 12.70 -19.76 -0.22
CA SER A 305 12.56 -21.12 -0.75
C SER A 305 13.76 -22.04 -0.50
N LYS A 306 14.75 -21.64 0.33
CA LYS A 306 15.95 -22.48 0.62
C LYS A 306 16.05 -23.09 2.02
N GLU A 307 15.13 -22.82 2.94
CA GLU A 307 15.13 -23.50 4.25
C GLU A 307 14.05 -24.57 4.35
N GLN A 308 14.23 -25.69 3.65
CA GLN A 308 13.75 -27.02 4.07
C GLN A 308 14.29 -28.09 3.11
N GLY A 309 15.43 -28.68 3.46
CA GLY A 309 16.03 -29.75 2.64
C GLY A 309 17.39 -30.27 3.11
N GLY A 310 17.71 -30.21 4.40
CA GLY A 310 18.92 -30.83 4.94
C GLY A 310 18.67 -32.28 5.37
N ILE A 311 18.68 -33.23 4.43
CA ILE A 311 18.77 -34.67 4.78
C ILE A 311 20.22 -35.13 4.69
N LYS A 312 20.70 -35.58 5.85
CA LYS A 312 21.99 -36.22 6.14
C LYS A 312 22.35 -37.31 5.10
N LYS A 313 23.60 -37.31 4.62
CA LYS A 313 24.27 -38.52 4.12
C LYS A 313 25.30 -38.96 5.16
N GLU A 314 24.99 -40.07 5.83
CA GLU A 314 25.97 -40.84 6.61
C GLU A 314 26.98 -41.52 5.68
N LYS A 315 28.22 -41.58 6.17
CA LYS A 315 29.38 -42.23 5.55
C LYS A 315 29.24 -43.76 5.64
N SER A 316 29.47 -44.45 4.53
CA SER A 316 29.85 -45.87 4.54
C SER A 316 31.38 -45.98 4.44
N VAL A 317 31.97 -46.67 5.42
CA VAL A 317 33.41 -46.92 5.63
C VAL A 317 33.87 -48.11 4.79
N GLU A 318 35.13 -48.09 4.35
CA GLU A 318 35.87 -49.20 3.72
C GLU A 318 35.83 -50.49 4.57
N ARG A 319 35.29 -51.58 4.02
CA ARG A 319 36.00 -52.79 3.56
C ARG A 319 35.00 -53.87 3.14
#